data_AF-A0A0R3PVX7-F1
#
_entry.id   AF-A0A0R3PVX7-F1
#
_cell.length_a   1.000
_cell.length_b   1.000
_cell.length_c   1.000
_cell.angle_alpha   90.00
_cell.angle_beta   90.00
_cell.angle_gamma   90.00
#
_symmetry.space_group_name_H-M   'P 1'
#
loop_
_entity.id
_entity.type
_entity.pdbx_description
1 polymer ?
#
loop_
_entity_poly.entity_id
_entity_poly.type
_entity_poly.pdbx_seq_one_letter_code
_entity_poly.pdbx_strand_id
1 'polypeptide(L)'
;MWHEARRQEKIMRARIVDCSERVEKRRRFYDSVRKDPKQFMQLHGRKCIIHIDRSIAKAAEHKNILRKWQGDPTVLIDRFDVRAHLDFISPVKKKSVEPDSEDEKQELICDFERFRVLIINEFRYVSEKDYLRKIAEKEFWRIPKDEQLKSEHNNFCF
;
A
#
# COMPACT_ATOMS: atom_id res chain seq x y z
N MET A 1 1.74 53.74 23.26
CA MET A 1 2.63 52.61 22.93
C MET A 1 2.27 51.29 23.62
N TRP A 2 1.85 51.24 24.89
CA TRP A 2 1.46 49.96 25.55
C TRP A 2 0.20 49.31 24.95
N HIS A 3 -0.84 50.09 24.68
CA HIS A 3 -2.14 49.55 24.24
C HIS A 3 -2.06 48.84 22.88
N GLU A 4 -1.16 49.30 22.01
CA GLU A 4 -0.93 48.73 20.70
C GLU A 4 -0.16 47.41 20.79
N ALA A 5 0.88 47.33 21.62
CA ALA A 5 1.58 46.08 21.93
C ALA A 5 0.62 45.02 22.51
N ARG A 6 -0.27 45.43 23.43
CA ARG A 6 -1.27 44.52 24.04
C ARG A 6 -2.34 44.06 23.04
N ARG A 7 -2.65 44.89 22.03
CA ARG A 7 -3.53 44.51 20.90
C ARG A 7 -2.84 43.48 20.00
N GLN A 8 -1.57 43.68 19.67
CA GLN A 8 -0.79 42.72 18.86
C GLN A 8 -0.63 41.38 19.57
N GLU A 9 -0.37 41.40 20.87
CA GLU A 9 -0.27 40.18 21.69
C GLU A 9 -1.58 39.38 21.69
N LYS A 10 -2.74 40.05 21.78
CA LYS A 10 -4.06 39.40 21.71
C LYS A 10 -4.28 38.72 20.35
N ILE A 11 -3.87 39.36 19.26
CA ILE A 11 -3.96 38.81 17.89
C ILE A 11 -3.04 37.60 17.74
N MET A 12 -1.80 37.67 18.23
CA MET A 12 -0.85 36.56 18.17
C MET A 12 -1.32 35.35 18.97
N ARG A 13 -1.84 35.56 20.18
CA ARG A 13 -2.40 34.48 21.01
C ARG A 13 -3.59 33.80 20.33
N ALA A 14 -4.50 34.58 19.76
CA ALA A 14 -5.62 34.05 18.99
C ALA A 14 -5.15 33.22 17.78
N ARG A 15 -4.14 33.71 17.05
CA ARG A 15 -3.53 32.99 15.91
C ARG A 15 -2.93 31.64 16.32
N ILE A 16 -2.28 31.59 17.49
CA ILE A 16 -1.67 30.36 18.03
C ILE A 16 -2.75 29.33 18.39
N VAL A 17 -3.81 29.76 19.08
CA VAL A 17 -4.95 28.90 19.44
C VAL A 17 -5.63 28.37 18.18
N ASP A 18 -5.92 29.23 17.21
CA ASP A 18 -6.50 28.82 15.92
C ASP A 18 -5.61 27.84 15.16
N CYS A 19 -4.29 27.99 15.23
CA CYS A 19 -3.36 27.07 14.58
C CYS A 19 -3.37 25.70 15.27
N SER A 20 -3.37 25.70 16.61
CA SER A 20 -3.46 24.49 17.43
C SER A 20 -4.79 23.74 17.18
N GLU A 21 -5.92 24.44 17.17
CA GLU A 21 -7.22 23.85 16.89
C GLU A 21 -7.32 23.31 15.45
N ARG A 22 -6.71 24.00 14.48
CA ARG A 22 -6.63 23.51 13.09
C ARG A 22 -5.77 22.26 12.96
N VAL A 23 -4.65 22.20 13.67
CA VAL A 23 -3.79 21.00 13.73
C VAL A 23 -4.56 19.84 14.38
N GLU A 24 -5.24 20.09 15.49
CA GLU A 24 -6.04 19.08 16.19
C GLU A 24 -7.24 18.61 15.36
N LYS A 25 -7.92 19.51 14.64
CA LYS A 25 -9.00 19.15 13.71
C LYS A 25 -8.49 18.32 12.54
N ARG A 26 -7.33 18.67 11.98
CA ARG A 26 -6.65 17.86 10.96
C ARG A 26 -6.28 16.48 11.51
N ARG A 27 -5.69 16.42 12.69
CA ARG A 27 -5.34 15.17 13.36
C ARG A 27 -6.57 14.29 13.57
N ARG A 28 -7.67 14.84 14.10
CA ARG A 28 -8.93 14.10 14.27
C ARG A 28 -9.53 13.64 12.94
N PHE A 29 -9.49 14.48 11.91
CA PHE A 29 -9.91 14.10 10.56
C PHE A 29 -9.08 12.92 10.04
N TYR A 30 -7.75 13.03 10.09
CA TYR A 30 -6.87 11.95 9.68
C TYR A 30 -7.04 10.71 10.53
N ASP A 31 -7.15 10.80 11.86
CA ASP A 31 -7.40 9.67 12.76
C ASP A 31 -8.76 9.00 12.47
N SER A 32 -9.79 9.76 12.08
CA SER A 32 -11.11 9.22 11.70
C SER A 32 -11.14 8.59 10.31
N VAL A 33 -10.29 9.09 9.39
CA VAL A 33 -10.10 8.56 8.02
C VAL A 33 -9.03 7.47 7.98
N ARG A 34 -8.24 7.33 9.05
CA ARG A 34 -7.26 6.25 9.30
C ARG A 34 -8.01 4.95 9.55
N LYS A 35 -8.69 4.45 8.52
CA LYS A 35 -9.08 3.04 8.45
C LYS A 35 -7.79 2.23 8.55
N ASP A 36 -7.88 1.18 9.36
CA ASP A 36 -6.78 0.37 9.88
C ASP A 36 -5.66 0.15 8.83
N PRO A 37 -4.37 0.38 9.15
CA PRO A 37 -3.28 0.01 8.27
C PRO A 37 -3.18 -1.49 7.94
N LYS A 38 -4.10 -2.32 8.41
CA LYS A 38 -4.33 -3.69 7.93
C LYS A 38 -5.28 -3.82 6.73
N GLN A 39 -5.88 -2.73 6.26
CA GLN A 39 -6.59 -2.71 4.97
C GLN A 39 -5.63 -2.56 3.77
N PHE A 40 -4.31 -2.59 4.06
CA PHE A 40 -3.15 -2.58 3.16
C PHE A 40 -3.05 -3.86 2.31
N MET A 41 -2.09 -3.86 1.38
CA MET A 41 -1.62 -5.01 0.61
C MET A 41 -1.68 -6.29 1.44
N GLN A 42 -2.63 -7.15 1.09
CA GLN A 42 -2.83 -8.44 1.75
C GLN A 42 -1.71 -9.38 1.30
N LEU A 43 -0.65 -9.51 2.10
CA LEU A 43 0.25 -10.65 2.01
C LEU A 43 -0.51 -11.89 2.49
N HIS A 44 -1.14 -12.60 1.55
CA HIS A 44 -1.75 -13.90 1.78
C HIS A 44 -0.65 -14.96 1.91
N GLY A 45 -0.14 -15.14 3.12
CA GLY A 45 0.63 -16.33 3.47
C GLY A 45 -0.32 -17.45 3.85
N ARG A 46 -0.25 -18.60 3.16
CA ARG A 46 -0.88 -19.83 3.66
C ARG A 46 0.04 -20.45 4.70
N LYS A 47 -0.50 -20.79 5.88
CA LYS A 47 0.24 -21.57 6.89
C LYS A 47 0.66 -22.89 6.25
N CYS A 48 1.95 -23.05 5.95
CA CYS A 48 2.50 -24.34 5.55
C CYS A 48 2.94 -25.09 6.81
N ILE A 49 2.49 -26.33 6.96
CA ILE A 49 2.98 -27.21 8.02
C ILE A 49 4.26 -27.84 7.49
N ILE A 50 5.39 -27.49 8.11
CA ILE A 50 6.68 -28.10 7.78
C ILE A 50 6.77 -29.41 8.57
N HIS A 51 6.66 -30.53 7.87
CA HIS A 51 6.83 -31.85 8.47
C HIS A 51 8.32 -32.18 8.54
N ILE A 52 8.87 -32.25 9.76
CA ILE A 52 10.28 -32.61 10.00
C ILE A 52 10.52 -34.11 9.70
N ASP A 53 9.49 -34.95 9.91
CA ASP A 53 9.54 -36.37 9.58
C ASP A 53 9.36 -36.61 8.08
N ARG A 54 10.34 -37.30 7.49
CA ARG A 54 10.38 -37.66 6.07
C ARG A 54 9.19 -38.52 5.63
N SER A 55 8.69 -39.40 6.49
CA SER A 55 7.55 -40.28 6.17
C SER A 55 6.26 -39.47 6.03
N ILE A 56 6.04 -38.53 6.94
CA ILE A 56 4.89 -37.61 6.95
C ILE A 56 4.99 -36.62 5.80
N ALA A 57 6.18 -36.07 5.53
CA ALA A 57 6.41 -35.19 4.39
C ALA A 57 6.09 -35.90 3.05
N LYS A 58 6.59 -37.12 2.86
CA LYS A 58 6.32 -37.93 1.65
C LYS A 58 4.84 -38.27 1.50
N ALA A 59 4.14 -38.50 2.62
CA ALA A 59 2.70 -38.72 2.60
C ALA A 59 1.92 -37.44 2.23
N ALA A 60 2.34 -36.28 2.75
CA ALA A 60 1.75 -34.97 2.43
C ALA A 60 1.92 -34.60 0.94
N GLU A 61 3.06 -34.95 0.34
CA GLU A 61 3.35 -34.74 -1.09
C GLU A 61 2.75 -35.81 -2.01
N HIS A 62 2.01 -36.78 -1.45
CA HIS A 62 1.47 -37.89 -2.23
C HIS A 62 0.43 -37.40 -3.25
N LYS A 63 0.38 -38.04 -4.43
CA LYS A 63 -0.59 -37.74 -5.52
C LYS A 63 -2.07 -37.88 -5.14
N ASN A 64 -2.34 -38.50 -3.99
CA ASN A 64 -3.69 -38.64 -3.44
C ASN A 64 -4.13 -37.40 -2.66
N ILE A 65 -3.18 -36.60 -2.18
CA ILE A 65 -3.41 -35.36 -1.42
C ILE A 65 -3.26 -34.14 -2.33
N LEU A 66 -2.24 -34.14 -3.18
CA LEU A 66 -1.99 -33.07 -4.14
C LEU A 66 -2.54 -33.41 -5.52
N ARG A 67 -3.25 -32.46 -6.12
CA ARG A 67 -3.78 -32.52 -7.49
C ARG A 67 -3.06 -31.49 -8.36
N LYS A 68 -2.95 -31.77 -9.67
CA LYS A 68 -2.48 -30.78 -10.63
C LYS A 68 -3.55 -29.72 -10.83
N TRP A 69 -3.17 -28.46 -10.80
CA TRP A 69 -4.08 -27.35 -11.09
C TRP A 69 -4.48 -27.36 -12.56
N GLN A 70 -5.77 -27.13 -12.85
CA GLN A 70 -6.29 -27.13 -14.22
C GLN A 70 -5.72 -25.98 -15.06
N GLY A 71 -5.47 -24.82 -14.46
CA GLY A 71 -4.93 -23.65 -15.17
C GLY A 71 -3.42 -23.73 -15.45
N ASP A 72 -2.68 -24.53 -14.68
CA ASP A 72 -1.25 -24.77 -14.87
C ASP A 72 -0.86 -26.13 -14.25
N PRO A 73 -0.58 -27.17 -15.07
CA PRO A 73 -0.23 -28.50 -14.57
C PRO A 73 1.10 -28.58 -13.82
N THR A 74 1.95 -27.54 -13.86
CA THR A 74 3.19 -27.45 -13.08
C THR A 74 2.92 -27.10 -11.62
N VAL A 75 1.75 -26.52 -11.33
CA VAL A 75 1.33 -26.14 -9.99
C VAL A 75 0.52 -27.27 -9.35
N LEU A 76 0.97 -27.73 -8.18
CA LEU A 76 0.25 -28.69 -7.35
C LEU A 76 -0.59 -27.94 -6.31
N ILE A 77 -1.85 -28.36 -6.17
CA ILE A 77 -2.80 -27.79 -5.19
C ILE A 77 -3.36 -28.91 -4.30
N ASP A 78 -3.78 -28.55 -3.10
CA ASP A 78 -4.44 -29.49 -2.19
C ASP A 78 -5.78 -29.97 -2.80
N ARG A 79 -6.09 -31.26 -2.65
CA ARG A 79 -7.39 -31.84 -3.06
C ARG A 79 -8.59 -31.18 -2.39
N PHE A 80 -8.41 -30.54 -1.23
CA PHE A 80 -9.44 -29.80 -0.51
C PHE A 80 -9.45 -28.31 -0.86
N ASP A 81 -8.51 -27.81 -1.67
CA ASP A 81 -8.60 -26.47 -2.24
C ASP A 81 -9.84 -26.42 -3.15
N VAL A 82 -10.71 -25.41 -2.97
CA VAL A 82 -11.97 -25.26 -3.74
C VAL A 82 -11.72 -25.33 -5.25
N ARG A 83 -10.57 -24.81 -5.67
CA ARG A 83 -10.08 -24.85 -7.04
C ARG A 83 -9.97 -26.27 -7.61
N ALA A 84 -9.60 -27.27 -6.82
CA ALA A 84 -9.49 -28.66 -7.27
C ALA A 84 -10.83 -29.30 -7.65
N HIS A 85 -11.95 -28.68 -7.24
CA HIS A 85 -13.31 -29.13 -7.53
C HIS A 85 -13.96 -28.39 -8.70
N LEU A 86 -13.25 -27.45 -9.33
CA LEU A 86 -13.72 -26.82 -10.55
C LEU A 86 -13.54 -27.83 -11.69
N ASP A 87 -14.63 -28.22 -12.33
CA ASP A 87 -14.59 -29.15 -13.47
C ASP A 87 -14.04 -28.47 -14.73
N PHE A 88 -14.33 -27.18 -14.89
CA PHE A 88 -13.93 -26.38 -16.04
C PHE A 88 -13.62 -24.95 -15.62
N ILE A 89 -12.46 -24.46 -16.03
CA ILE A 89 -12.08 -23.05 -15.92
C ILE A 89 -12.07 -22.48 -17.32
N SER A 90 -12.98 -21.54 -17.60
CA SER A 90 -12.97 -20.86 -18.89
C SER A 90 -11.62 -20.17 -19.06
N PRO A 91 -10.95 -20.35 -20.22
CA PRO A 91 -9.78 -19.56 -20.52
C PRO A 91 -10.16 -18.08 -20.44
N VAL A 92 -9.28 -17.26 -19.85
CA VAL A 92 -9.45 -15.81 -19.82
C VAL A 92 -9.31 -15.35 -21.26
N LYS A 93 -10.45 -15.16 -21.94
CA LYS A 93 -10.49 -14.45 -23.21
C LYS A 93 -10.15 -13.01 -22.87
N LYS A 94 -8.92 -12.58 -23.15
CA LYS A 94 -8.68 -11.14 -23.34
C LYS A 94 -9.61 -10.75 -24.48
N LYS A 95 -10.75 -10.14 -24.15
CA LYS A 95 -11.59 -9.55 -25.18
C LYS A 95 -10.73 -8.46 -25.79
N SER A 96 -10.36 -8.61 -27.06
CA SER A 96 -9.98 -7.46 -27.85
C SER A 96 -11.21 -6.57 -27.84
N VAL A 97 -11.09 -5.40 -27.23
CA VAL A 97 -12.17 -4.43 -27.26
C VAL A 97 -12.24 -3.91 -28.69
N GLU A 98 -13.45 -3.91 -29.26
CA GLU A 98 -13.64 -3.44 -30.62
C GLU A 98 -13.29 -1.96 -30.71
N PRO A 99 -12.56 -1.52 -31.75
CA PRO A 99 -12.19 -0.12 -31.90
C PRO A 99 -13.43 0.78 -32.04
N ASP A 100 -13.41 1.92 -31.37
CA ASP A 100 -14.50 2.92 -31.23
C ASP A 100 -15.76 2.41 -30.49
N SER A 101 -15.65 1.28 -29.78
CA SER A 101 -16.75 0.82 -28.92
C SER A 101 -16.84 1.62 -27.61
N GLU A 102 -18.02 1.62 -26.99
CA GLU A 102 -18.19 2.21 -25.65
C GLU A 102 -17.33 1.50 -24.60
N ASP A 103 -17.07 0.20 -24.79
CA ASP A 103 -16.18 -0.57 -23.93
C ASP A 103 -14.73 -0.05 -24.04
N GLU A 104 -14.27 0.41 -25.22
CA GLU A 104 -12.92 0.94 -25.41
C GLU A 104 -12.77 2.29 -24.72
N LYS A 105 -13.78 3.14 -24.85
CA LYS A 105 -13.83 4.44 -24.17
C LYS A 105 -13.80 4.25 -22.66
N GLN A 106 -14.51 3.25 -22.15
CA GLN A 106 -14.49 2.93 -20.73
C GLN A 106 -13.15 2.37 -20.28
N GLU A 107 -12.53 1.47 -21.05
CA GLU A 107 -11.17 0.98 -20.77
C GLU A 107 -10.15 2.12 -20.76
N LEU A 108 -10.26 3.08 -21.67
CA LEU A 108 -9.38 4.25 -21.71
C LEU A 108 -9.49 5.10 -20.45
N ILE A 109 -10.71 5.30 -19.93
CA ILE A 109 -10.94 6.01 -18.67
C ILE A 109 -10.34 5.21 -17.49
N CYS A 110 -10.56 3.90 -17.46
CA CYS A 110 -9.99 3.02 -16.44
C CYS A 110 -8.46 3.04 -16.47
N ASP A 111 -7.86 3.03 -17.66
CA ASP A 111 -6.41 3.09 -17.86
C ASP A 111 -5.85 4.44 -17.45
N PHE A 112 -6.54 5.54 -17.77
CA PHE A 112 -6.17 6.85 -17.28
C PHE A 112 -6.16 6.90 -15.76
N GLU A 113 -7.21 6.41 -15.08
CA GLU A 113 -7.24 6.40 -13.61
C GLU A 113 -6.17 5.45 -13.02
N ARG A 114 -5.92 4.29 -13.66
CA ARG A 114 -4.88 3.33 -13.27
C ARG A 114 -3.48 3.96 -13.32
N PHE A 115 -3.21 4.74 -14.36
CA PHE A 115 -1.89 5.35 -14.59
C PHE A 115 -1.82 6.84 -14.25
N ARG A 116 -2.87 7.41 -13.66
CA ARG A 116 -3.03 8.86 -13.44
C ARG A 116 -1.81 9.48 -12.76
N VAL A 117 -1.28 8.81 -11.75
CA VAL A 117 -0.12 9.28 -10.98
C VAL A 117 1.13 9.35 -11.84
N LEU A 118 1.37 8.35 -12.68
CA LEU A 118 2.52 8.31 -13.58
C LEU A 118 2.42 9.42 -14.62
N ILE A 119 1.25 9.59 -15.24
CA ILE A 119 0.98 10.64 -16.22
C ILE A 119 1.21 12.04 -15.61
N ILE A 120 0.69 12.28 -14.41
CA ILE A 120 0.87 13.57 -13.71
C ILE A 120 2.33 13.79 -13.33
N ASN A 121 3.05 12.75 -12.90
CA ASN A 121 4.45 12.85 -12.51
C ASN A 121 5.34 13.17 -13.71
N GLU A 122 5.09 12.52 -14.85
CA GLU A 122 5.76 12.80 -16.12
C GLU A 122 5.50 14.24 -16.57
N PHE A 123 4.23 14.68 -16.58
CA PHE A 123 3.86 16.06 -16.92
C PHE A 123 4.54 17.09 -16.00
N ARG A 124 4.74 16.76 -14.73
CA ARG A 124 5.38 17.63 -13.73
C ARG A 124 6.89 17.45 -13.64
N TYR A 125 7.50 16.63 -14.50
CA TYR A 125 8.92 16.29 -14.48
C TYR A 125 9.42 15.86 -13.08
N VAL A 126 8.58 15.12 -12.35
CA VAL A 126 8.93 14.57 -11.04
C VAL A 126 9.62 13.23 -11.25
N SER A 127 10.87 13.11 -10.82
CA SER A 127 11.58 11.84 -10.89
C SER A 127 10.88 10.78 -10.01
N GLU A 128 10.91 9.53 -10.46
CA GLU A 128 10.36 8.41 -9.70
C GLU A 128 10.96 8.35 -8.28
N LYS A 129 12.28 8.54 -8.17
CA LYS A 129 13.00 8.58 -6.90
C LYS A 129 12.46 9.63 -5.93
N ASP A 130 12.16 10.83 -6.42
CA ASP A 130 11.61 11.90 -5.59
C ASP A 130 10.16 11.64 -5.20
N TYR A 131 9.37 11.04 -6.09
CA TYR A 131 7.99 10.67 -5.80
C TYR A 131 7.91 9.52 -4.79
N LEU A 132 8.74 8.48 -4.94
CA LEU A 132 8.87 7.39 -3.98
C LEU A 132 9.33 7.89 -2.61
N ARG A 133 10.25 8.86 -2.55
CA ARG A 133 10.64 9.52 -1.31
C ARG A 133 9.45 10.22 -0.65
N LYS A 134 8.64 10.96 -1.41
CA LYS A 134 7.41 11.60 -0.90
C LYS A 134 6.38 10.58 -0.42
N ILE A 135 6.22 9.45 -1.11
CA ILE A 135 5.37 8.35 -0.66
C ILE A 135 5.91 7.82 0.66
N ALA A 136 7.20 7.54 0.74
CA ALA A 136 7.82 7.02 1.96
C ALA A 136 7.67 7.98 3.15
N GLU A 137 7.89 9.28 2.95
CA GLU A 137 7.68 10.31 3.97
C GLU A 137 6.21 10.41 4.42
N LYS A 138 5.26 10.20 3.51
CA LYS A 138 3.82 10.26 3.79
C LYS A 138 3.32 9.01 4.50
N GLU A 139 3.73 7.83 4.04
CA GLU A 139 3.27 6.52 4.52
C GLU A 139 4.03 6.08 5.79
N PHE A 140 5.33 6.36 5.86
CA PHE A 140 6.17 6.04 7.01
C PHE A 140 6.42 7.28 7.87
N TRP A 141 5.38 7.77 8.54
CA TRP A 141 5.50 8.85 9.54
C TRP A 141 6.12 8.39 10.88
N ARG A 142 7.18 7.58 10.80
CA ARG A 142 8.16 7.32 11.86
C ARG A 142 9.51 6.95 11.26
N ILE A 143 10.17 7.92 10.62
CA ILE A 143 11.62 8.00 10.78
C ILE A 143 11.81 9.09 11.84
N PRO A 144 12.11 8.74 13.10
CA PRO A 144 12.54 9.75 14.05
C PRO A 144 13.72 10.48 13.43
N LYS A 145 13.57 11.80 13.19
CA LYS A 145 14.70 12.67 12.83
C LYS A 145 15.84 12.58 13.85
N ASP A 146 15.56 12.03 15.03
CA ASP A 146 16.49 11.86 16.15
C ASP A 146 17.55 10.76 15.93
N GLU A 147 17.37 9.82 15.00
CA GLU A 147 18.41 8.79 14.75
C GLU A 147 19.55 9.28 13.86
N GLN A 148 19.31 10.25 12.96
CA GLN A 148 20.38 10.87 12.18
C GLN A 148 21.24 11.83 13.01
N LEU A 149 20.67 12.45 14.06
CA LEU A 149 21.43 13.34 14.95
C LEU A 149 22.30 12.57 15.96
N LYS A 150 21.93 11.33 16.30
CA LYS A 150 22.73 10.48 17.21
C LYS A 150 23.97 9.88 16.55
N SER A 151 23.94 9.61 15.24
CA SER A 151 25.12 9.11 14.52
C SER A 151 26.19 10.19 14.30
N GLU A 152 25.81 11.47 14.26
CA GLU A 152 26.77 12.58 14.15
C GLU A 152 27.36 12.97 15.51
N HIS A 153 26.59 12.87 16.60
CA HIS A 153 27.10 13.19 17.94
C HIS A 153 28.08 12.14 18.51
N ASN A 154 27.99 10.89 18.07
CA ASN A 154 28.92 9.83 18.49
C ASN A 154 30.23 9.79 17.69
N ASN A 155 30.39 10.63 16.66
CA ASN A 155 31.62 10.74 15.87
C ASN A 155 32.52 11.92 16.29
N PHE A 156 32.18 12.62 17.37
CA PHE A 156 32.98 13.70 17.97
C PHE A 156 33.37 13.41 19.42
N CYS A 157 33.74 12.16 19.71
CA CYS A 157 34.50 11.81 20.91
C CYS A 157 35.54 10.75 20.56
N PHE A 158 36.67 11.22 20.02
CA PHE A 158 38.00 10.67 20.22
C PHE A 158 38.97 11.85 20.36
#